data_AF-A0A942NIN4-F1
#
_entry.id   AF-A0A942NIN4-F1
#
_cell.length_a   1.000
_cell.length_b   1.000
_cell.length_c   1.000
_cell.angle_alpha   90.00
_cell.angle_beta   90.00
_cell.angle_gamma   90.00
#
_symmetry.space_group_name_H-M   'P 1'
#
loop_
_entity.id
_entity.type
_entity.pdbx_description
1 polymer ?
#
loop_
_entity_poly.entity_id
_entity_poly.type
_entity_poly.pdbx_seq_one_letter_code
_entity_poly.pdbx_strand_id
1 'polypeptide(L)'
;MRINILLLFFILNIIQLNAQIKFDYSSTNKIFEKARKENKLIILGISSSNCEKCNEHVLNELSNDSILMILKSNFIITNKNEVPLEITYDSSLIFSVEKNKGFLCLDNSGNILSAIAPVKINRKLFLEFLHRANVNKTKEINLSFYLNEFTATTKKEFNQIKNLLNIYDEIGLYPSQYLLDLICETAPEDSAKSRTFIQYLLKHGPQVNSKAFQYIAQDGEVFNTSWFRMDLKERVAINNLVFYKSMMVAIEKKDKAYAEAVANFKASSSNTRSFEAFQRTYDFELLRFYKAIKDTNMIINWSMKFVESYIVKLNVDSILRIDSLNTLRIKASTHLNQQDVSSSNVLNWDKEETAQIAKNSSFYSNILNEAAWTIYVYTKDNFKNNLALKWSKKSIEFEKNYAVLDTYARLLYRNNKIDEAITYELEAIKLAKEMKAKTTEFEQVLQNMNNKAKKIDEY
;
A
#
# COMPACT_ATOMS: atom_id res chain seq x y z
N MET A 1 61.49 -32.62 -5.55
CA MET A 1 60.19 -32.91 -6.19
C MET A 1 59.07 -32.30 -5.34
N ARG A 2 58.83 -31.00 -5.50
CA ARG A 2 57.79 -30.23 -4.83
C ARG A 2 57.39 -29.15 -5.82
N ILE A 3 56.16 -29.19 -6.32
CA ILE A 3 55.38 -28.09 -6.92
C ILE A 3 54.01 -28.73 -7.32
N ASN A 4 52.92 -27.98 -7.11
CA ASN A 4 51.53 -28.24 -7.56
C ASN A 4 50.54 -28.93 -6.61
N ILE A 5 50.30 -28.39 -5.39
CA ILE A 5 48.99 -28.52 -4.71
C ILE A 5 48.58 -27.18 -4.02
N LEU A 6 48.91 -26.03 -4.62
CA LEU A 6 48.53 -24.73 -4.04
C LEU A 6 47.82 -23.77 -5.00
N LEU A 7 47.45 -24.24 -6.18
CA LEU A 7 46.74 -23.43 -7.19
C LEU A 7 45.29 -23.88 -7.47
N LEU A 8 44.75 -24.85 -6.73
CA LEU A 8 43.36 -25.29 -6.90
C LEU A 8 42.38 -24.76 -5.84
N PHE A 9 42.87 -24.05 -4.81
CA PHE A 9 42.03 -23.52 -3.74
C PHE A 9 41.66 -22.03 -3.89
N PHE A 10 42.09 -21.38 -4.97
CA PHE A 10 41.88 -19.94 -5.19
C PHE A 10 40.86 -19.57 -6.28
N ILE A 11 40.14 -20.54 -6.86
CA ILE A 11 39.11 -20.29 -7.91
C ILE A 11 37.68 -20.60 -7.42
N LEU A 12 37.47 -20.90 -6.12
CA LEU A 12 36.13 -21.17 -5.56
C LEU A 12 35.52 -20.03 -4.72
N ASN A 13 36.12 -18.83 -4.71
CA ASN A 13 35.63 -17.70 -3.90
C ASN A 13 35.20 -16.46 -4.70
N ILE A 14 34.89 -16.59 -6.00
CA ILE A 14 34.25 -15.51 -6.78
C ILE A 14 32.94 -16.01 -7.39
N ILE A 15 32.05 -16.50 -6.54
CA ILE A 15 30.61 -16.38 -6.76
C ILE A 15 30.04 -15.81 -5.47
N GLN A 16 30.41 -14.56 -5.15
CA GLN A 16 29.44 -13.71 -4.48
C GLN A 16 28.33 -13.44 -5.51
N LEU A 17 27.36 -14.36 -5.56
CA LEU A 17 26.08 -14.10 -6.20
C LEU A 17 25.52 -12.86 -5.49
N ASN A 18 25.60 -11.71 -6.16
CA ASN A 18 24.73 -10.60 -5.83
C ASN A 18 23.30 -11.10 -6.03
N ALA A 19 22.69 -11.59 -4.96
CA ALA A 19 21.31 -12.09 -4.89
C ALA A 19 20.29 -10.94 -4.92
N GLN A 20 20.59 -9.88 -5.67
CA GLN A 20 19.72 -8.72 -5.84
C GLN A 20 19.10 -8.76 -7.24
N ILE A 21 17.85 -8.31 -7.31
CA ILE A 21 17.17 -8.13 -8.59
C ILE A 21 17.90 -7.05 -9.40
N LYS A 22 18.20 -7.36 -10.67
CA LYS A 22 18.79 -6.39 -11.59
C LYS A 22 17.67 -5.65 -12.33
N PHE A 23 17.49 -4.38 -11.97
CA PHE A 23 16.59 -3.47 -12.67
C PHE A 23 17.26 -2.91 -13.93
N ASP A 24 16.51 -2.86 -15.02
CA ASP A 24 16.91 -2.24 -16.28
C ASP A 24 16.33 -0.83 -16.36
N TYR A 25 17.20 0.17 -16.37
CA TYR A 25 16.83 1.60 -16.41
C TYR A 25 16.85 2.18 -17.82
N SER A 26 16.96 1.34 -18.85
CA SER A 26 16.95 1.77 -20.25
C SER A 26 15.63 2.46 -20.63
N SER A 27 15.63 3.16 -21.77
CA SER A 27 14.42 3.73 -22.37
C SER A 27 13.39 2.64 -22.69
N THR A 28 12.10 2.96 -22.62
CA THR A 28 10.98 2.03 -22.88
C THR A 28 11.15 1.25 -24.19
N ASN A 29 11.51 1.92 -25.29
CA ASN A 29 11.76 1.27 -26.58
C ASN A 29 12.84 0.18 -26.52
N LYS A 30 13.96 0.45 -25.82
CA LYS A 30 15.05 -0.52 -25.65
C LYS A 30 14.62 -1.71 -24.80
N ILE A 31 13.76 -1.50 -23.80
CA ILE A 31 13.20 -2.57 -22.98
C ILE A 31 12.33 -3.48 -23.84
N PHE A 32 11.46 -2.92 -24.69
CA PHE A 32 10.64 -3.71 -25.62
C PHE A 32 11.46 -4.45 -26.67
N GLU A 33 12.48 -3.81 -27.26
CA GLU A 33 13.40 -4.48 -28.17
C GLU A 33 14.11 -5.68 -27.51
N LYS A 34 14.58 -5.48 -26.28
CA LYS A 34 15.23 -6.54 -25.50
C LYS A 34 14.23 -7.66 -25.15
N ALA A 35 13.01 -7.32 -24.76
CA ALA A 35 11.95 -8.28 -24.47
C ALA A 35 11.61 -9.14 -25.68
N ARG A 36 11.52 -8.53 -26.87
CA ARG A 36 11.33 -9.23 -28.14
C ARG A 36 12.50 -10.15 -28.47
N LYS A 37 13.74 -9.66 -28.33
CA LYS A 37 14.96 -10.45 -28.61
C LYS A 37 15.13 -11.64 -27.67
N GLU A 38 14.84 -11.47 -26.39
CA GLU A 38 14.99 -12.51 -25.37
C GLU A 38 13.73 -13.37 -25.18
N ASN A 39 12.63 -13.05 -25.87
CA ASN A 39 11.30 -13.64 -25.67
C ASN A 39 10.83 -13.63 -24.20
N LYS A 40 11.12 -12.52 -23.50
CA LYS A 40 10.76 -12.33 -22.09
C LYS A 40 9.57 -11.40 -21.93
N LEU A 41 8.86 -11.59 -20.83
CA LEU A 41 7.84 -10.64 -20.36
C LEU A 41 8.52 -9.46 -19.66
N ILE A 42 7.77 -8.38 -19.44
CA ILE A 42 8.29 -7.18 -18.76
C ILE A 42 7.52 -6.98 -17.46
N ILE A 43 8.23 -6.86 -16.34
CA ILE A 43 7.67 -6.36 -15.08
C ILE A 43 7.98 -4.87 -14.99
N LEU A 44 6.93 -4.05 -15.05
CA LEU A 44 7.00 -2.61 -14.89
C LEU A 44 6.48 -2.23 -13.51
N GLY A 45 7.39 -1.79 -12.63
CA GLY A 45 7.03 -1.14 -11.37
C GLY A 45 6.76 0.35 -11.58
N ILE A 46 5.62 0.83 -11.08
CA ILE A 46 5.23 2.25 -11.13
C ILE A 46 5.48 2.84 -9.73
N SER A 47 6.53 3.65 -9.62
CA SER A 47 6.94 4.31 -8.37
C SER A 47 6.30 5.69 -8.26
N SER A 48 6.21 6.22 -7.04
CA SER A 48 5.80 7.62 -6.85
C SER A 48 6.99 8.57 -6.83
N SER A 49 6.77 9.83 -7.20
CA SER A 49 7.79 10.90 -7.10
C SER A 49 8.45 11.01 -5.72
N ASN A 50 7.74 10.59 -4.67
CA ASN A 50 8.22 10.66 -3.28
C ASN A 50 8.86 9.34 -2.81
N CYS A 51 8.94 8.31 -3.67
CA CYS A 51 9.61 7.05 -3.37
C CYS A 51 9.96 6.28 -4.66
N GLU A 52 11.08 6.63 -5.27
CA GLU A 52 11.55 5.99 -6.51
C GLU A 52 11.94 4.53 -6.32
N LYS A 53 12.47 4.18 -5.13
CA LYS A 53 13.00 2.84 -4.80
C LYS A 53 12.04 1.93 -4.03
N CYS A 54 10.80 2.36 -3.78
CA CYS A 54 9.83 1.56 -3.01
C CYS A 54 9.61 0.18 -3.64
N ASN A 55 9.47 0.14 -4.96
CA ASN A 55 9.24 -1.10 -5.70
C ASN A 55 10.47 -2.03 -5.70
N GLU A 56 11.68 -1.47 -5.70
CA GLU A 56 12.92 -2.26 -5.56
C GLU A 56 12.98 -2.94 -4.20
N HIS A 57 12.66 -2.19 -3.15
CA HIS A 57 12.65 -2.72 -1.79
C HIS A 57 11.64 -3.86 -1.66
N VAL A 58 10.40 -3.64 -2.13
CA VAL A 58 9.35 -4.67 -2.13
C VAL A 58 9.81 -5.93 -2.87
N LEU A 59 10.33 -5.80 -4.09
CA LEU A 59 10.75 -6.98 -4.86
C LEU A 59 11.93 -7.70 -4.22
N ASN A 60 12.87 -6.98 -3.62
CA ASN A 60 13.99 -7.58 -2.90
C ASN A 60 13.54 -8.31 -1.62
N GLU A 61 12.60 -7.74 -0.85
CA GLU A 61 12.01 -8.39 0.33
C GLU A 61 11.22 -9.66 -0.04
N LEU A 62 10.60 -9.68 -1.22
CA LEU A 62 9.80 -10.81 -1.68
C LEU A 62 10.64 -11.94 -2.30
N SER A 63 11.91 -11.68 -2.63
CA SER A 63 12.73 -12.58 -3.42
C SER A 63 13.56 -13.54 -2.58
N ASN A 64 13.48 -14.82 -2.94
CA ASN A 64 14.43 -15.86 -2.56
C ASN A 64 15.10 -16.44 -3.81
N ASP A 65 16.04 -17.37 -3.66
CA ASP A 65 16.80 -17.93 -4.79
C ASP A 65 15.91 -18.48 -5.91
N SER A 66 14.80 -19.15 -5.55
CA SER A 66 13.84 -19.68 -6.50
C SER A 66 13.10 -18.59 -7.28
N ILE A 67 12.62 -17.55 -6.60
CA ILE A 67 11.95 -16.41 -7.24
C ILE A 67 12.93 -15.65 -8.13
N LEU A 68 14.17 -15.43 -7.66
CA LEU A 68 15.20 -14.77 -8.44
C LEU A 68 15.51 -15.54 -9.74
N MET A 69 15.51 -16.87 -9.70
CA MET A 69 15.72 -17.70 -10.88
C MET A 69 14.57 -17.58 -11.88
N ILE A 70 13.32 -17.57 -11.41
CA ILE A 70 12.13 -17.36 -12.26
C ILE A 70 12.16 -15.97 -12.89
N LEU A 71 12.45 -14.95 -12.09
CA LEU A 71 12.53 -13.56 -12.52
C LEU A 71 13.61 -13.37 -13.61
N LYS A 72 14.82 -13.88 -13.39
CA LYS A 72 15.95 -13.75 -14.34
C LYS A 72 15.69 -14.48 -15.67
N SER A 73 15.03 -15.64 -15.62
CA SER A 73 14.80 -16.48 -16.80
C SER A 73 13.64 -16.00 -17.67
N ASN A 74 12.60 -15.40 -17.08
CA ASN A 74 11.36 -15.10 -17.80
C ASN A 74 11.04 -13.60 -17.96
N PHE A 75 11.68 -12.72 -17.17
CA PHE A 75 11.28 -11.32 -17.08
C PHE A 75 12.42 -10.33 -17.28
N ILE A 76 12.10 -9.18 -17.87
CA ILE A 76 12.87 -7.94 -17.80
C ILE A 76 12.18 -7.04 -16.78
N ILE A 77 12.92 -6.56 -15.79
CA ILE A 77 12.35 -5.80 -14.67
C ILE A 77 12.79 -4.34 -14.79
N THR A 78 11.86 -3.41 -14.75
CA THR A 78 12.09 -1.97 -14.84
C THR A 78 11.21 -1.22 -13.84
N ASN A 79 11.67 -0.05 -13.40
CA ASN A 79 10.84 0.91 -12.65
C ASN A 79 10.72 2.21 -13.43
N LYS A 80 9.53 2.82 -13.37
CA LYS A 80 9.24 4.15 -13.93
C LYS A 80 8.39 4.94 -12.94
N ASN A 81 8.40 6.27 -13.06
CA ASN A 81 7.59 7.16 -12.21
C ASN A 81 6.15 7.30 -12.72
N GLU A 82 5.89 6.87 -13.95
CA GLU A 82 4.60 6.90 -14.63
C GLU A 82 4.52 5.75 -15.64
N VAL A 83 3.30 5.44 -16.11
CA VAL A 83 3.10 4.49 -17.19
C VAL A 83 3.61 5.12 -18.48
N PRO A 84 4.52 4.47 -19.23
CA PRO A 84 5.01 5.00 -20.50
C PRO A 84 3.87 5.20 -21.50
N LEU A 85 3.94 6.27 -22.32
CA LEU A 85 2.95 6.59 -23.35
C LEU A 85 2.73 5.46 -24.37
N GLU A 86 3.73 4.61 -24.56
CA GLU A 86 3.63 3.44 -25.44
C GLU A 86 2.71 2.34 -24.87
N ILE A 87 2.36 2.43 -23.58
CA ILE A 87 1.51 1.49 -22.83
C ILE A 87 0.23 2.20 -22.34
N THR A 88 0.01 3.48 -22.70
CA THR A 88 -1.16 4.21 -22.22
C THR A 88 -2.43 3.80 -22.96
N TYR A 89 -3.43 3.43 -22.15
CA TYR A 89 -4.80 3.19 -22.56
C TYR A 89 -5.65 4.42 -22.27
N ASP A 90 -6.86 4.48 -22.83
CA ASP A 90 -7.84 5.48 -22.40
C ASP A 90 -8.11 5.33 -20.89
N SER A 91 -7.53 6.25 -20.12
CA SER A 91 -7.57 6.25 -18.66
C SER A 91 -8.98 6.48 -18.11
N SER A 92 -9.94 6.85 -18.96
CA SER A 92 -11.36 6.93 -18.60
C SER A 92 -12.03 5.56 -18.44
N LEU A 93 -11.44 4.49 -18.99
CA LEU A 93 -12.02 3.13 -18.99
C LEU A 93 -11.43 2.20 -17.94
N ILE A 94 -10.28 2.55 -17.37
CA ILE A 94 -9.62 1.77 -16.33
C ILE A 94 -9.62 2.60 -15.05
N PHE A 95 -9.87 1.99 -13.90
CA PHE A 95 -9.57 2.61 -12.61
C PHE A 95 -8.05 2.59 -12.39
N SER A 96 -7.44 3.49 -13.15
CA SER A 96 -6.08 4.00 -13.17
C SER A 96 -4.95 3.02 -12.86
N VAL A 97 -4.43 2.44 -13.94
CA VAL A 97 -3.09 1.83 -14.00
C VAL A 97 -1.99 2.83 -13.61
N GLU A 98 -2.20 4.13 -13.87
CA GLU A 98 -1.26 5.23 -13.57
C GLU A 98 -1.25 5.68 -12.10
N LYS A 99 -2.38 5.58 -11.39
CA LYS A 99 -2.53 5.96 -9.97
C LYS A 99 -2.28 4.77 -9.02
N ASN A 100 -2.38 3.55 -9.53
CA ASN A 100 -2.04 2.31 -8.82
C ASN A 100 -0.54 2.09 -8.85
N LYS A 101 0.19 2.76 -7.94
CA LYS A 101 1.64 2.60 -7.72
C LYS A 101 1.99 1.12 -7.47
N GLY A 102 2.17 0.29 -8.48
CA GLY A 102 2.19 -1.16 -8.33
C GLY A 102 3.04 -1.83 -9.40
N PHE A 103 2.74 -3.09 -9.71
CA PHE A 103 3.42 -3.81 -10.78
C PHE A 103 2.46 -4.17 -11.90
N LEU A 104 2.92 -3.96 -13.12
CA LEU A 104 2.31 -4.51 -14.34
C LEU A 104 3.22 -5.57 -14.92
N CYS A 105 2.63 -6.62 -15.46
CA CYS A 105 3.31 -7.56 -16.32
C CYS A 105 2.83 -7.35 -17.74
N LEU A 106 3.76 -7.05 -18.64
CA LEU A 106 3.51 -6.78 -20.05
C LEU A 106 4.10 -7.87 -20.92
N ASP A 107 3.47 -8.12 -22.06
CA ASP A 107 4.12 -8.85 -23.15
C ASP A 107 5.18 -7.99 -23.86
N ASN A 108 5.81 -8.57 -24.88
CA ASN A 108 6.87 -7.91 -25.65
C ASN A 108 6.35 -6.82 -26.62
N SER A 109 5.03 -6.62 -26.69
CA SER A 109 4.32 -5.63 -27.49
C SER A 109 3.66 -4.54 -26.62
N GLY A 110 3.76 -4.65 -25.30
CA GLY A 110 3.20 -3.68 -24.35
C GLY A 110 1.79 -4.02 -23.85
N ASN A 111 1.20 -5.16 -24.22
CA ASN A 111 -0.12 -5.56 -23.70
C ASN A 111 -0.02 -5.99 -22.24
N ILE A 112 -0.95 -5.49 -21.40
CA ILE A 112 -1.03 -5.89 -19.99
C ILE A 112 -1.57 -7.31 -19.86
N LEU A 113 -0.77 -8.21 -19.29
CA LEU A 113 -1.14 -9.59 -18.98
C LEU A 113 -1.52 -9.78 -17.52
N SER A 114 -1.03 -8.93 -16.61
CA SER A 114 -1.34 -9.00 -15.20
C SER A 114 -1.01 -7.66 -14.52
N ALA A 115 -1.72 -7.36 -13.45
CA ALA A 115 -1.54 -6.16 -12.64
C ALA A 115 -1.74 -6.48 -11.15
N ILE A 116 -1.02 -5.74 -10.31
CA ILE A 116 -1.16 -5.77 -8.85
C ILE A 116 -0.97 -4.38 -8.28
N ALA A 117 -1.96 -3.93 -7.49
CA ALA A 117 -1.98 -2.62 -6.85
C ALA A 117 -1.05 -2.55 -5.62
N PRO A 118 -0.65 -1.33 -5.16
CA PRO A 118 0.08 -1.12 -3.90
C PRO A 118 -0.81 -1.37 -2.68
N VAL A 119 -1.15 -2.61 -2.43
CA VAL A 119 -1.54 -3.07 -1.10
C VAL A 119 -0.43 -3.98 -0.65
N LYS A 120 0.04 -3.86 0.61
CA LYS A 120 1.15 -4.63 1.22
C LYS A 120 1.39 -5.96 0.49
N ILE A 121 2.26 -5.93 -0.53
CA ILE A 121 2.41 -7.05 -1.45
C ILE A 121 3.17 -8.09 -0.65
N ASN A 122 2.56 -9.24 -0.46
CA ASN A 122 3.20 -10.40 0.13
C ASN A 122 3.59 -11.39 -0.97
N ARG A 123 4.38 -12.39 -0.58
CA ARG A 123 4.93 -13.39 -1.49
C ARG A 123 3.84 -14.10 -2.29
N LYS A 124 2.73 -14.46 -1.64
CA LYS A 124 1.59 -15.14 -2.26
C LYS A 124 0.97 -14.28 -3.37
N LEU A 125 0.63 -13.03 -3.07
CA LEU A 125 0.02 -12.12 -4.04
C LEU A 125 0.96 -11.84 -5.22
N PHE A 126 2.27 -11.74 -4.97
CA PHE A 126 3.25 -11.57 -6.03
C PHE A 126 3.36 -12.81 -6.94
N LEU A 127 3.33 -14.01 -6.37
CA LEU A 127 3.30 -15.25 -7.15
C LEU A 127 2.01 -15.39 -7.97
N GLU A 128 0.85 -15.02 -7.41
CA GLU A 128 -0.42 -14.98 -8.13
C GLU A 128 -0.38 -13.99 -9.31
N PHE A 129 0.29 -12.84 -9.12
CA PHE A 129 0.55 -11.87 -10.18
C PHE A 129 1.39 -12.47 -11.33
N LEU A 130 2.49 -13.16 -11.02
CA LEU A 130 3.33 -13.83 -12.03
C LEU A 130 2.59 -14.98 -12.73
N HIS A 131 1.84 -15.77 -11.97
CA HIS A 131 1.04 -16.89 -12.51
C HIS A 131 -0.02 -16.40 -13.50
N ARG A 132 -0.78 -15.35 -13.13
CA ARG A 132 -1.78 -14.75 -14.04
C ARG A 132 -1.15 -14.28 -15.34
N ALA A 133 0.02 -13.63 -15.28
CA ALA A 133 0.71 -13.19 -16.48
C ALA A 133 1.02 -14.34 -17.45
N ASN A 134 1.52 -15.47 -16.92
CA ASN A 134 1.81 -16.65 -17.74
C ASN A 134 0.55 -17.30 -18.31
N VAL A 135 -0.52 -17.42 -17.51
CA VAL A 135 -1.81 -17.95 -17.98
C VAL A 135 -2.39 -17.07 -19.09
N ASN A 136 -2.37 -15.75 -18.89
CA ASN A 136 -2.96 -14.79 -19.82
C ASN A 136 -2.13 -14.66 -21.10
N LYS A 137 -0.81 -14.87 -21.03
CA LYS A 137 0.05 -15.05 -22.22
C LYS A 137 -0.41 -16.25 -23.06
N THR A 138 -0.65 -17.40 -22.41
CA THR A 138 -1.08 -18.64 -23.09
C THR A 138 -2.49 -18.53 -23.67
N LYS A 139 -3.37 -17.78 -23.01
CA LYS A 139 -4.73 -17.48 -23.51
C LYS A 139 -4.76 -16.40 -24.61
N GLU A 140 -3.63 -15.77 -24.92
CA GLU A 140 -3.53 -14.66 -25.87
C GLU A 140 -4.45 -13.48 -25.53
N ILE A 141 -4.64 -13.19 -24.23
CA ILE A 141 -5.43 -12.02 -23.80
C ILE A 141 -4.77 -10.75 -24.32
N ASN A 142 -5.55 -9.93 -25.02
CA ASN A 142 -5.11 -8.64 -25.55
C ASN A 142 -6.08 -7.54 -25.12
N LEU A 143 -5.80 -6.91 -23.97
CA LEU A 143 -6.63 -5.82 -23.46
C LEU A 143 -6.78 -4.68 -24.48
N SER A 144 -5.71 -4.35 -25.20
CA SER A 144 -5.69 -3.28 -26.21
C SER A 144 -6.73 -3.52 -27.31
N PHE A 145 -6.87 -4.77 -27.76
CA PHE A 145 -7.89 -5.17 -28.73
C PHE A 145 -9.30 -4.86 -28.22
N TYR A 146 -9.64 -5.32 -27.01
CA TYR A 146 -10.97 -5.13 -26.44
C TYR A 146 -11.30 -3.66 -26.15
N LEU A 147 -10.30 -2.86 -25.75
CA LEU A 147 -10.48 -1.42 -25.57
C LEU A 147 -10.70 -0.70 -26.91
N ASN A 148 -9.98 -1.10 -27.96
CA ASN A 148 -10.18 -0.55 -29.30
C ASN A 148 -11.56 -0.92 -29.87
N GLU A 149 -11.99 -2.18 -29.70
CA GLU A 149 -13.33 -2.63 -30.08
C GLU A 149 -14.42 -1.87 -29.30
N PHE A 150 -14.21 -1.73 -27.99
CA PHE A 150 -15.10 -0.98 -27.13
C PHE A 150 -15.21 0.47 -27.62
N THR A 151 -14.09 1.18 -27.80
CA THR A 151 -14.08 2.60 -28.19
C THR A 151 -14.69 2.84 -29.58
N ALA A 152 -14.42 1.97 -30.55
CA ALA A 152 -14.94 2.09 -31.92
C ALA A 152 -16.47 1.93 -32.02
N THR A 153 -17.10 1.23 -31.08
CA THR A 153 -18.54 0.93 -31.13
C THR A 153 -19.37 2.10 -30.60
N THR A 154 -20.30 2.66 -31.39
CA THR A 154 -21.13 3.80 -30.93
C THR A 154 -22.15 3.38 -29.87
N LYS A 155 -22.85 2.26 -30.06
CA LYS A 155 -23.84 1.73 -29.12
C LYS A 155 -23.18 0.66 -28.25
N LYS A 156 -22.95 0.97 -26.98
CA LYS A 156 -22.33 0.01 -26.04
C LYS A 156 -23.37 -0.99 -25.59
N GLU A 157 -23.10 -2.28 -25.80
CA GLU A 157 -24.00 -3.35 -25.38
C GLU A 157 -23.56 -4.00 -24.06
N PHE A 158 -24.53 -4.50 -23.30
CA PHE A 158 -24.31 -5.16 -22.00
C PHE A 158 -23.21 -6.24 -22.05
N ASN A 159 -23.27 -7.12 -23.05
CA ASN A 159 -22.32 -8.23 -23.18
C ASN A 159 -20.89 -7.75 -23.51
N GLN A 160 -20.75 -6.67 -24.29
CA GLN A 160 -19.44 -6.09 -24.59
C GLN A 160 -18.81 -5.50 -23.32
N ILE A 161 -19.59 -4.75 -22.53
CA ILE A 161 -19.12 -4.17 -21.28
C ILE A 161 -18.76 -5.29 -20.29
N LYS A 162 -19.63 -6.29 -20.14
CA LYS A 162 -19.39 -7.45 -19.27
C LYS A 162 -18.13 -8.24 -19.66
N ASN A 163 -17.89 -8.42 -20.96
CA ASN A 163 -16.67 -9.07 -21.44
C ASN A 163 -15.42 -8.26 -21.06
N LEU A 164 -15.44 -6.94 -21.24
CA LEU A 164 -14.34 -6.06 -20.84
C LEU A 164 -14.08 -6.12 -19.32
N LEU A 165 -15.14 -6.11 -18.51
CA LEU A 165 -15.02 -6.26 -17.06
C LEU A 165 -14.42 -7.62 -16.65
N ASN A 166 -14.78 -8.71 -17.33
CA ASN A 166 -14.19 -10.03 -17.08
C ASN A 166 -12.70 -10.06 -17.42
N ILE A 167 -12.27 -9.39 -18.50
CA ILE A 167 -10.85 -9.26 -18.84
C ILE A 167 -10.10 -8.53 -17.73
N TYR A 168 -10.68 -7.47 -17.18
CA TYR A 168 -10.09 -6.79 -16.03
C TYR A 168 -9.91 -7.71 -14.82
N ASP A 169 -10.90 -8.56 -14.51
CA ASP A 169 -10.76 -9.56 -13.46
C ASP A 169 -9.61 -10.54 -13.74
N GLU A 170 -9.51 -11.04 -14.98
CA GLU A 170 -8.47 -12.00 -15.38
C GLU A 170 -7.05 -11.41 -15.28
N ILE A 171 -6.87 -10.14 -15.62
CA ILE A 171 -5.57 -9.46 -15.55
C ILE A 171 -5.34 -8.74 -14.22
N GLY A 172 -6.32 -8.64 -13.32
CA GLY A 172 -6.16 -7.96 -12.03
C GLY A 172 -6.22 -6.45 -12.07
N LEU A 173 -6.94 -5.89 -13.05
CA LEU A 173 -7.27 -4.48 -13.10
C LEU A 173 -8.66 -4.23 -12.52
N TYR A 174 -8.92 -2.98 -12.16
CA TYR A 174 -10.24 -2.53 -11.75
C TYR A 174 -10.85 -1.62 -12.81
N PRO A 175 -12.15 -1.75 -13.12
CA PRO A 175 -12.83 -0.88 -14.06
C PRO A 175 -13.04 0.52 -13.50
N SER A 176 -13.07 1.50 -14.41
CA SER A 176 -13.50 2.85 -14.07
C SER A 176 -14.96 2.87 -13.61
N GLN A 177 -15.35 3.94 -12.90
CA GLN A 177 -16.73 4.11 -12.47
C GLN A 177 -17.69 4.24 -13.66
N TYR A 178 -17.23 4.85 -14.76
CA TYR A 178 -18.02 4.99 -15.98
C TYR A 178 -18.51 3.64 -16.52
N LEU A 179 -17.63 2.63 -16.60
CA LEU A 179 -18.04 1.30 -17.07
C LEU A 179 -19.03 0.61 -16.14
N LEU A 180 -18.90 0.84 -14.83
CA LEU A 180 -19.82 0.28 -13.84
C LEU A 180 -21.20 0.93 -13.91
N ASP A 181 -21.27 2.24 -14.15
CA ASP A 181 -22.55 2.92 -14.34
C ASP A 181 -23.18 2.47 -15.68
N LEU A 182 -22.38 2.36 -16.74
CA LEU A 182 -22.84 1.98 -18.07
C LEU A 182 -23.35 0.53 -18.15
N ILE A 183 -22.71 -0.43 -17.46
CA ILE A 183 -23.22 -1.81 -17.42
C ILE A 183 -24.57 -1.88 -16.72
N CYS A 184 -24.82 -1.04 -15.71
CA CYS A 184 -26.12 -0.95 -15.05
C CYS A 184 -27.18 -0.32 -15.96
N GLU A 185 -26.83 0.71 -16.72
CA GLU A 185 -27.73 1.38 -17.68
C GLU A 185 -28.13 0.47 -18.86
N THR A 186 -27.26 -0.46 -19.24
CA THR A 186 -27.49 -1.39 -20.36
C THR A 186 -27.96 -2.77 -19.91
N ALA A 187 -28.04 -3.01 -18.60
CA ALA A 187 -28.45 -4.31 -18.05
C ALA A 187 -29.90 -4.65 -18.43
N PRO A 188 -30.20 -5.93 -18.73
CA PRO A 188 -31.58 -6.41 -18.80
C PRO A 188 -32.36 -6.08 -17.51
N GLU A 189 -33.65 -5.79 -17.63
CA GLU A 189 -34.49 -5.29 -16.51
C GLU A 189 -34.52 -6.24 -15.29
N ASP A 190 -34.43 -7.55 -15.51
CA ASP A 190 -34.41 -8.57 -14.46
C ASP A 190 -33.04 -8.67 -13.75
N SER A 191 -31.98 -8.09 -14.31
CA SER A 191 -30.63 -8.17 -13.77
C SER A 191 -30.53 -7.55 -12.38
N ALA A 192 -31.34 -6.55 -12.06
CA ALA A 192 -31.33 -5.92 -10.75
C ALA A 192 -31.88 -6.82 -9.64
N LYS A 193 -32.63 -7.88 -10.00
CA LYS A 193 -33.11 -8.93 -9.08
C LYS A 193 -32.16 -10.12 -9.02
N SER A 194 -31.13 -10.15 -9.88
CA SER A 194 -30.17 -11.25 -9.96
C SER A 194 -29.09 -11.12 -8.92
N ARG A 195 -29.11 -12.00 -7.90
CA ARG A 195 -28.09 -12.04 -6.85
C ARG A 195 -26.67 -12.16 -7.39
N THR A 196 -26.47 -12.98 -8.44
CA THR A 196 -25.14 -13.19 -9.03
C THR A 196 -24.64 -11.93 -9.74
N PHE A 197 -25.53 -11.18 -10.38
CA PHE A 197 -25.16 -9.91 -11.00
C PHE A 197 -24.87 -8.82 -9.97
N ILE A 198 -25.65 -8.77 -8.89
CA ILE A 198 -25.40 -7.85 -7.77
C ILE A 198 -24.04 -8.15 -7.11
N GLN A 199 -23.74 -9.41 -6.82
CA GLN A 199 -22.43 -9.83 -6.30
C GLN A 199 -21.30 -9.52 -7.29
N TYR A 200 -21.53 -9.73 -8.59
CA TYR A 200 -20.57 -9.38 -9.63
C TYR A 200 -20.23 -7.89 -9.61
N LEU A 201 -21.22 -7.00 -9.60
CA LEU A 201 -20.99 -5.56 -9.51
C LEU A 201 -20.28 -5.16 -8.22
N LEU A 202 -20.68 -5.74 -7.09
CA LEU A 202 -20.04 -5.48 -5.79
C LEU A 202 -18.53 -5.78 -5.80
N LYS A 203 -18.11 -6.88 -6.44
CA LYS A 203 -16.69 -7.28 -6.56
C LYS A 203 -15.85 -6.27 -7.32
N HIS A 204 -16.46 -5.53 -8.25
CA HIS A 204 -15.79 -4.46 -9.01
C HIS A 204 -15.65 -3.13 -8.25
N GLY A 205 -16.23 -3.02 -7.06
CA GLY A 205 -16.09 -1.87 -6.18
C GLY A 205 -16.70 -0.58 -6.76
N PRO A 206 -18.03 -0.49 -6.90
CA PRO A 206 -18.68 0.74 -7.32
C PRO A 206 -18.45 1.84 -6.28
N GLN A 207 -18.13 3.04 -6.73
CA GLN A 207 -17.83 4.18 -5.87
C GLN A 207 -19.07 4.57 -5.05
N VAL A 208 -18.84 5.08 -3.83
CA VAL A 208 -19.91 5.52 -2.93
C VAL A 208 -20.82 6.52 -3.64
N ASN A 209 -22.13 6.31 -3.54
CA ASN A 209 -23.19 7.13 -4.14
C ASN A 209 -23.20 7.21 -5.69
N SER A 210 -22.42 6.38 -6.39
CA SER A 210 -22.50 6.26 -7.85
C SER A 210 -23.82 5.65 -8.32
N LYS A 211 -24.14 5.76 -9.62
CA LYS A 211 -25.32 5.10 -10.19
C LYS A 211 -25.26 3.59 -10.01
N ALA A 212 -24.10 2.97 -10.24
CA ALA A 212 -23.91 1.55 -10.00
C ALA A 212 -24.12 1.16 -8.53
N PHE A 213 -23.66 2.00 -7.59
CA PHE A 213 -23.89 1.78 -6.16
C PHE A 213 -25.39 1.85 -5.80
N GLN A 214 -26.10 2.85 -6.35
CA GLN A 214 -27.54 2.99 -6.17
C GLN A 214 -28.32 1.84 -6.81
N TYR A 215 -27.93 1.42 -8.02
CA TYR A 215 -28.51 0.26 -8.72
C TYR A 215 -28.42 -1.01 -7.88
N ILE A 216 -27.27 -1.25 -7.24
CA ILE A 216 -27.07 -2.42 -6.37
C ILE A 216 -27.93 -2.36 -5.11
N ALA A 217 -28.12 -1.16 -4.55
CA ALA A 217 -28.83 -0.94 -3.31
C ALA A 217 -30.33 -0.65 -3.49
N GLN A 218 -30.84 -0.64 -4.72
CA GLN A 218 -32.21 -0.22 -5.02
C GLN A 218 -33.28 -1.11 -4.38
N ASP A 219 -32.98 -2.41 -4.27
CA ASP A 219 -33.81 -3.41 -3.59
C ASP A 219 -33.03 -3.93 -2.38
N GLY A 220 -33.45 -3.49 -1.19
CA GLY A 220 -32.77 -3.82 0.06
C GLY A 220 -32.78 -5.32 0.38
N GLU A 221 -33.79 -6.07 -0.05
CA GLU A 221 -33.85 -7.52 0.19
C GLU A 221 -32.88 -8.26 -0.73
N VAL A 222 -32.89 -7.93 -2.02
CA VAL A 222 -31.95 -8.50 -2.99
C VAL A 222 -30.52 -8.14 -2.60
N PHE A 223 -30.27 -6.90 -2.19
CA PHE A 223 -28.96 -6.47 -1.70
C PHE A 223 -28.52 -7.30 -0.49
N ASN A 224 -29.35 -7.37 0.57
CA ASN A 224 -29.01 -8.08 1.80
C ASN A 224 -28.75 -9.57 1.54
N THR A 225 -29.61 -10.22 0.75
CA THR A 225 -29.43 -11.64 0.41
C THR A 225 -28.20 -11.87 -0.46
N SER A 226 -27.83 -10.94 -1.34
CA SER A 226 -26.61 -10.99 -2.14
C SER A 226 -25.36 -10.76 -1.29
N TRP A 227 -25.42 -9.77 -0.39
CA TRP A 227 -24.33 -9.37 0.48
C TRP A 227 -23.99 -10.44 1.51
N PHE A 228 -24.95 -10.84 2.35
CA PHE A 228 -24.69 -11.73 3.49
C PHE A 228 -24.47 -13.20 3.11
N ARG A 229 -24.61 -13.55 1.83
CA ARG A 229 -24.21 -14.87 1.30
C ARG A 229 -22.72 -14.95 0.93
N MET A 230 -22.04 -13.82 0.80
CA MET A 230 -20.58 -13.78 0.65
C MET A 230 -19.92 -13.97 2.01
N ASP A 231 -18.75 -14.62 2.02
CA ASP A 231 -17.99 -14.77 3.26
C ASP A 231 -17.51 -13.41 3.80
N LEU A 232 -17.15 -13.36 5.08
CA LEU A 232 -16.76 -12.11 5.72
C LEU A 232 -15.49 -11.50 5.08
N LYS A 233 -14.54 -12.33 4.64
CA LYS A 233 -13.27 -11.87 4.07
C LYS A 233 -13.52 -11.20 2.71
N GLU A 234 -14.37 -11.79 1.89
CA GLU A 234 -14.80 -11.23 0.60
C GLU A 234 -15.52 -9.89 0.79
N ARG A 235 -16.47 -9.81 1.72
CA ARG A 235 -17.17 -8.56 2.05
C ARG A 235 -16.23 -7.46 2.53
N VAL A 236 -15.25 -7.80 3.38
CA VAL A 236 -14.23 -6.85 3.84
C VAL A 236 -13.37 -6.37 2.67
N ALA A 237 -12.98 -7.26 1.75
CA ALA A 237 -12.23 -6.89 0.56
C ALA A 237 -13.02 -5.93 -0.35
N ILE A 238 -14.30 -6.21 -0.59
CA ILE A 238 -15.21 -5.36 -1.36
C ILE A 238 -15.34 -3.97 -0.72
N ASN A 239 -15.63 -3.89 0.57
CA ASN A 239 -15.76 -2.61 1.27
C ASN A 239 -14.46 -1.79 1.23
N ASN A 240 -13.30 -2.44 1.37
CA ASN A 240 -12.01 -1.79 1.26
C ASN A 240 -11.75 -1.26 -0.15
N LEU A 241 -12.15 -2.02 -1.19
CA LEU A 241 -12.04 -1.59 -2.58
C LEU A 241 -12.95 -0.39 -2.89
N VAL A 242 -14.22 -0.44 -2.49
CA VAL A 242 -15.17 0.68 -2.63
C VAL A 242 -14.64 1.94 -1.94
N PHE A 243 -14.17 1.80 -0.69
CA PHE A 243 -13.56 2.90 0.06
C PHE A 243 -12.35 3.47 -0.68
N TYR A 244 -11.40 2.61 -1.09
CA TYR A 244 -10.19 3.04 -1.78
C TYR A 244 -10.52 3.79 -3.07
N LYS A 245 -11.36 3.21 -3.93
CA LYS A 245 -11.74 3.82 -5.21
C LYS A 245 -12.38 5.18 -5.02
N SER A 246 -13.27 5.30 -4.04
CA SER A 246 -14.00 6.54 -3.77
C SER A 246 -13.11 7.61 -3.13
N MET A 247 -12.24 7.22 -2.17
CA MET A 247 -11.33 8.14 -1.50
C MET A 247 -10.28 8.70 -2.46
N MET A 248 -9.78 7.89 -3.40
CA MET A 248 -8.86 8.38 -4.43
C MET A 248 -9.48 9.47 -5.31
N VAL A 249 -10.76 9.32 -5.67
CA VAL A 249 -11.51 10.36 -6.40
C VAL A 249 -11.68 11.61 -5.55
N ALA A 250 -12.02 11.47 -4.27
CA ALA A 250 -12.13 12.60 -3.36
C ALA A 250 -10.81 13.37 -3.27
N ILE A 251 -9.68 12.67 -3.08
CA ILE A 251 -8.33 13.26 -3.00
C ILE A 251 -7.98 14.00 -4.29
N GLU A 252 -8.17 13.37 -5.44
CA GLU A 252 -7.85 13.95 -6.75
C GLU A 252 -8.63 15.24 -7.01
N LYS A 253 -9.94 15.21 -6.73
CA LYS A 253 -10.83 16.36 -6.90
C LYS A 253 -10.75 17.35 -5.74
N LYS A 254 -10.02 17.02 -4.67
CA LYS A 254 -10.02 17.73 -3.39
C LYS A 254 -11.45 17.98 -2.84
N ASP A 255 -12.34 17.02 -3.09
CA ASP A 255 -13.76 17.12 -2.75
C ASP A 255 -13.99 16.71 -1.29
N LYS A 256 -14.18 17.71 -0.43
CA LYS A 256 -14.34 17.53 1.01
C LYS A 256 -15.66 16.84 1.37
N ALA A 257 -16.75 17.25 0.74
CA ALA A 257 -18.08 16.67 1.00
C ALA A 257 -18.11 15.19 0.58
N TYR A 258 -17.49 14.88 -0.56
CA TYR A 258 -17.37 13.49 -0.98
C TYR A 258 -16.45 12.67 -0.06
N ALA A 259 -15.33 13.24 0.41
CA ALA A 259 -14.47 12.59 1.40
C ALA A 259 -15.22 12.24 2.70
N GLU A 260 -16.11 13.12 3.18
CA GLU A 260 -16.96 12.88 4.34
C GLU A 260 -17.95 11.73 4.11
N ALA A 261 -18.60 11.69 2.94
CA ALA A 261 -19.48 10.58 2.57
C ALA A 261 -18.72 9.24 2.52
N VAL A 262 -17.50 9.23 1.98
CA VAL A 262 -16.65 8.04 1.89
C VAL A 262 -16.13 7.60 3.27
N ALA A 263 -15.77 8.56 4.14
CA ALA A 263 -15.36 8.27 5.51
C ALA A 263 -16.52 7.68 6.34
N ASN A 264 -17.75 8.18 6.13
CA ASN A 264 -18.95 7.63 6.74
C ASN A 264 -19.20 6.19 6.26
N PHE A 265 -19.12 5.95 4.95
CA PHE A 265 -19.21 4.59 4.40
C PHE A 265 -18.19 3.66 5.07
N LYS A 266 -16.92 4.07 5.18
CA LYS A 266 -15.87 3.27 5.81
C LYS A 266 -16.18 2.96 7.28
N ALA A 267 -16.59 3.96 8.04
CA ALA A 267 -16.95 3.81 9.45
C ALA A 267 -18.16 2.87 9.62
N SER A 268 -19.20 3.04 8.81
CA SER A 268 -20.42 2.18 8.79
C SER A 268 -20.12 0.74 8.38
N SER A 269 -19.14 0.53 7.50
CA SER A 269 -18.77 -0.79 6.98
C SER A 269 -17.92 -1.63 7.94
N SER A 270 -17.44 -1.03 9.03
CA SER A 270 -16.63 -1.73 10.02
C SER A 270 -17.51 -2.58 10.94
N ASN A 271 -17.05 -3.77 11.34
CA ASN A 271 -17.81 -4.68 12.22
C ASN A 271 -17.95 -4.16 13.67
N THR A 272 -17.67 -2.87 13.93
CA THR A 272 -17.82 -2.29 15.27
C THR A 272 -19.25 -1.84 15.51
N ARG A 273 -19.76 -2.10 16.72
CA ARG A 273 -21.07 -1.61 17.16
C ARG A 273 -20.99 -0.34 17.99
N SER A 274 -19.78 0.12 18.33
CA SER A 274 -19.61 1.31 19.17
C SER A 274 -19.53 2.60 18.37
N PHE A 275 -20.26 3.62 18.85
CA PHE A 275 -20.23 4.96 18.27
C PHE A 275 -18.81 5.55 18.29
N GLU A 276 -18.03 5.26 19.33
CA GLU A 276 -16.65 5.74 19.44
C GLU A 276 -15.73 5.15 18.37
N ALA A 277 -15.90 3.87 18.02
CA ALA A 277 -15.09 3.24 16.96
C ALA A 277 -15.51 3.71 15.56
N PHE A 278 -16.81 3.97 15.37
CA PHE A 278 -17.31 4.65 14.19
C PHE A 278 -16.64 6.02 14.02
N GLN A 279 -16.74 6.88 15.04
CA GLN A 279 -16.23 8.25 14.99
C GLN A 279 -14.70 8.26 14.84
N ARG A 280 -13.99 7.35 15.51
CA ARG A 280 -12.54 7.19 15.34
C ARG A 280 -12.18 6.86 13.89
N THR A 281 -12.88 5.92 13.26
CA THR A 281 -12.62 5.54 11.86
C THR A 281 -12.90 6.72 10.92
N TYR A 282 -14.05 7.38 11.10
CA TYR A 282 -14.42 8.56 10.33
C TYR A 282 -13.36 9.67 10.43
N ASP A 283 -12.97 10.03 11.64
CA ASP A 283 -12.01 11.11 11.88
C ASP A 283 -10.61 10.77 11.32
N PHE A 284 -10.21 9.50 11.42
CA PHE A 284 -8.93 9.04 10.91
C PHE A 284 -8.84 9.12 9.38
N GLU A 285 -9.88 8.69 8.66
CA GLU A 285 -9.85 8.73 7.20
C GLU A 285 -9.94 10.17 6.67
N LEU A 286 -10.63 11.08 7.37
CA LEU A 286 -10.59 12.51 7.03
C LEU A 286 -9.22 13.14 7.28
N LEU A 287 -8.55 12.80 8.39
CA LEU A 287 -7.17 13.25 8.62
C LEU A 287 -6.24 12.79 7.47
N ARG A 288 -6.38 11.54 7.02
CA ARG A 288 -5.61 11.02 5.88
C ARG A 288 -5.92 11.75 4.57
N PHE A 289 -7.20 12.03 4.31
CA PHE A 289 -7.61 12.84 3.16
C PHE A 289 -6.95 14.22 3.18
N TYR A 290 -7.03 14.95 4.30
CA TYR A 290 -6.41 16.28 4.42
C TYR A 290 -4.89 16.24 4.27
N LYS A 291 -4.23 15.20 4.80
CA LYS A 291 -2.80 14.94 4.56
C LYS A 291 -2.51 14.74 3.07
N ALA A 292 -3.32 13.94 2.37
CA ALA A 292 -3.13 13.64 0.96
C ALA A 292 -3.29 14.88 0.05
N ILE A 293 -4.26 15.75 0.35
CA ILE A 293 -4.46 17.00 -0.41
C ILE A 293 -3.58 18.16 0.06
N LYS A 294 -2.77 17.94 1.10
CA LYS A 294 -1.85 18.92 1.72
C LYS A 294 -2.56 20.18 2.24
N ASP A 295 -3.78 20.05 2.78
CA ASP A 295 -4.50 21.16 3.42
C ASP A 295 -3.97 21.38 4.84
N THR A 296 -2.90 22.17 4.96
CA THR A 296 -2.16 22.37 6.22
C THR A 296 -3.04 22.77 7.40
N ASN A 297 -3.99 23.69 7.19
CA ASN A 297 -4.89 24.14 8.26
C ASN A 297 -5.75 23.00 8.77
N MET A 298 -6.31 22.20 7.85
CA MET A 298 -7.11 21.05 8.23
C MET A 298 -6.26 19.94 8.84
N ILE A 299 -5.04 19.68 8.33
CA ILE A 299 -4.14 18.68 8.90
C ILE A 299 -3.85 19.00 10.37
N ILE A 300 -3.53 20.25 10.73
CA ILE A 300 -3.30 20.66 12.12
C ILE A 300 -4.55 20.38 12.97
N ASN A 301 -5.71 20.88 12.53
CA ASN A 301 -6.96 20.81 13.29
C ASN A 301 -7.41 19.35 13.51
N TRP A 302 -7.36 18.53 12.45
CA TRP A 302 -7.74 17.12 12.52
C TRP A 302 -6.72 16.26 13.26
N SER A 303 -5.42 16.60 13.21
CA SER A 303 -4.41 15.90 14.03
C SER A 303 -4.66 16.15 15.52
N MET A 304 -4.89 17.41 15.90
CA MET A 304 -5.29 17.78 17.27
C MET A 304 -6.55 17.04 17.70
N LYS A 305 -7.64 17.13 16.90
CA LYS A 305 -8.91 16.46 17.20
C LYS A 305 -8.70 14.97 17.43
N PHE A 306 -8.02 14.30 16.52
CA PHE A 306 -7.86 12.85 16.55
C PHE A 306 -7.01 12.38 17.75
N VAL A 307 -5.85 13.00 17.96
CA VAL A 307 -4.92 12.61 19.03
C VAL A 307 -5.53 12.86 20.41
N GLU A 308 -6.11 14.05 20.64
CA GLU A 308 -6.70 14.42 21.92
C GLU A 308 -7.97 13.60 22.23
N SER A 309 -8.76 13.27 21.20
CA SER A 309 -9.99 12.51 21.39
C SER A 309 -9.73 11.03 21.69
N TYR A 310 -8.76 10.42 21.01
CA TYR A 310 -8.65 8.95 20.95
C TYR A 310 -7.32 8.38 21.46
N ILE A 311 -6.21 9.09 21.33
CA ILE A 311 -4.87 8.49 21.48
C ILE A 311 -4.24 8.86 22.83
N VAL A 312 -4.33 10.12 23.25
CA VAL A 312 -3.73 10.58 24.53
C VAL A 312 -4.31 9.84 25.74
N LYS A 313 -5.59 9.45 25.66
CA LYS A 313 -6.33 8.76 26.72
C LYS A 313 -5.96 7.27 26.88
N LEU A 314 -5.20 6.70 25.94
CA LEU A 314 -4.79 5.29 26.01
C LEU A 314 -3.78 5.08 27.14
N ASN A 315 -3.96 3.98 27.88
CA ASN A 315 -3.04 3.51 28.89
C ASN A 315 -1.90 2.70 28.24
N VAL A 316 -0.66 3.18 28.41
CA VAL A 316 0.53 2.60 27.76
C VAL A 316 0.76 1.16 28.20
N ASP A 317 0.72 0.88 29.51
CA ASP A 317 0.97 -0.45 30.07
C ASP A 317 -0.03 -1.50 29.56
N SER A 318 -1.29 -1.11 29.40
CA SER A 318 -2.33 -1.99 28.84
C SER A 318 -2.01 -2.39 27.41
N ILE A 319 -1.60 -1.43 26.57
CA ILE A 319 -1.22 -1.69 25.17
C ILE A 319 0.04 -2.57 25.10
N LEU A 320 1.07 -2.25 25.89
CA LEU A 320 2.31 -3.04 25.95
C LEU A 320 2.05 -4.47 26.42
N ARG A 321 1.13 -4.66 27.37
CA ARG A 321 0.69 -5.99 27.81
C ARG A 321 0.00 -6.76 26.69
N ILE A 322 -0.89 -6.12 25.92
CA ILE A 322 -1.55 -6.75 24.77
C ILE A 322 -0.51 -7.19 23.73
N ASP A 323 0.46 -6.33 23.40
CA ASP A 323 1.51 -6.66 22.45
C ASP A 323 2.40 -7.81 22.93
N SER A 324 2.69 -7.85 24.23
CA SER A 324 3.42 -8.96 24.86
C SER A 324 2.65 -10.28 24.75
N LEU A 325 1.35 -10.26 25.04
CA LEU A 325 0.48 -11.44 24.92
C LEU A 325 0.35 -11.92 23.46
N ASN A 326 0.19 -11.00 22.50
CA ASN A 326 0.14 -11.34 21.08
C ASN A 326 1.45 -11.99 20.61
N THR A 327 2.59 -11.45 21.04
CA THR A 327 3.91 -12.01 20.74
C THR A 327 4.05 -13.44 21.29
N LEU A 328 3.61 -13.68 22.53
CA LEU A 328 3.63 -15.00 23.14
C LEU A 328 2.70 -15.99 22.41
N ARG A 329 1.47 -15.56 22.08
CA ARG A 329 0.50 -16.39 21.34
C ARG A 329 1.06 -16.87 20.01
N ILE A 330 1.74 -15.97 19.28
CA ILE A 330 2.33 -16.31 17.98
C ILE A 330 3.46 -17.32 18.15
N LYS A 331 4.40 -17.06 19.09
CA LYS A 331 5.47 -18.02 19.41
C LYS A 331 4.91 -19.39 19.78
N ALA A 332 3.83 -19.46 20.57
CA ALA A 332 3.18 -20.72 20.90
C ALA A 332 2.55 -21.41 19.67
N SER A 333 1.86 -20.65 18.80
CA SER A 333 1.24 -21.21 17.59
C SER A 333 2.24 -21.74 16.56
N THR A 334 3.43 -21.13 16.48
CA THR A 334 4.52 -21.62 15.62
C THR A 334 5.08 -22.97 16.08
N HIS A 335 4.93 -23.33 17.36
CA HIS A 335 5.37 -24.62 17.90
C HIS A 335 4.35 -25.76 17.72
N LEU A 336 3.04 -25.46 17.67
CA LEU A 336 1.98 -26.48 17.58
C LEU A 336 1.75 -27.04 16.16
N ASN A 337 2.04 -26.26 15.11
CA ASN A 337 1.89 -26.70 13.71
C ASN A 337 3.06 -27.59 13.20
N GLN A 338 3.88 -28.14 14.10
CA GLN A 338 4.93 -29.10 13.74
C GLN A 338 4.46 -30.56 13.79
N GLN A 339 3.28 -30.87 14.34
CA GLN A 339 2.87 -32.26 14.61
C GLN A 339 1.88 -32.91 13.65
N ASP A 340 1.20 -32.18 12.76
CA ASP A 340 0.24 -32.78 11.80
C ASP A 340 0.60 -32.46 10.35
N VAL A 341 1.39 -33.33 9.71
CA VAL A 341 1.57 -33.34 8.26
C VAL A 341 1.42 -34.78 7.76
N SER A 342 0.17 -35.18 7.50
CA SER A 342 -0.09 -36.28 6.57
C SER A 342 -1.33 -35.97 5.73
N SER A 343 -1.18 -36.13 4.41
CA SER A 343 -2.19 -36.15 3.34
C SER A 343 -2.83 -34.82 2.87
N SER A 344 -2.23 -34.21 1.83
CA SER A 344 -2.91 -33.87 0.56
C SER A 344 -1.99 -33.03 -0.36
N ASN A 345 -2.01 -33.35 -1.67
CA ASN A 345 -1.16 -32.80 -2.72
C ASN A 345 -1.51 -31.36 -3.11
N VAL A 346 -1.26 -30.41 -2.22
CA VAL A 346 -0.99 -29.01 -2.58
C VAL A 346 0.44 -28.73 -2.10
N LEU A 347 1.29 -28.32 -3.03
CA LEU A 347 2.70 -27.98 -2.79
C LEU A 347 2.85 -27.19 -1.48
N ASN A 348 3.44 -27.86 -0.50
CA ASN A 348 3.53 -27.44 0.89
C ASN A 348 4.62 -26.36 1.01
N TRP A 349 4.28 -25.11 0.68
CA TRP A 349 5.22 -23.97 0.60
C TRP A 349 4.97 -22.93 1.72
N ASP A 350 4.37 -23.36 2.83
CA ASP A 350 4.05 -22.52 4.00
C ASP A 350 4.98 -22.80 5.18
N LYS A 351 6.30 -22.58 5.02
CA LYS A 351 7.18 -22.43 6.18
C LYS A 351 8.18 -21.30 5.90
N GLU A 352 8.16 -20.36 6.83
CA GLU A 352 9.04 -19.18 6.95
C GLU A 352 8.57 -17.90 6.24
N GLU A 353 8.33 -16.90 7.11
CA GLU A 353 8.17 -15.47 6.85
C GLU A 353 6.79 -14.95 6.43
N THR A 354 6.11 -14.26 7.38
CA THR A 354 5.50 -12.91 7.22
C THR A 354 4.58 -12.53 8.40
N ALA A 355 4.99 -12.83 9.65
CA ALA A 355 4.35 -12.24 10.82
C ALA A 355 5.29 -11.19 11.46
N GLN A 356 5.64 -10.13 10.71
CA GLN A 356 5.92 -8.87 11.40
C GLN A 356 4.61 -8.46 12.09
N ILE A 357 4.51 -8.75 13.38
CA ILE A 357 3.41 -8.32 14.23
C ILE A 357 3.38 -6.80 14.15
N ALA A 358 2.32 -6.23 13.58
CA ALA A 358 2.05 -4.81 13.75
C ALA A 358 1.76 -4.60 15.24
N LYS A 359 2.77 -4.21 16.02
CA LYS A 359 2.61 -3.90 17.44
C LYS A 359 1.67 -2.71 17.56
N ASN A 360 0.67 -2.81 18.44
CA ASN A 360 -0.24 -1.71 18.70
C ASN A 360 0.53 -0.50 19.25
N SER A 361 1.55 -0.76 20.07
CA SER A 361 2.43 0.28 20.60
C SER A 361 3.14 1.06 19.48
N SER A 362 3.66 0.36 18.47
CA SER A 362 4.26 0.98 17.29
C SER A 362 3.27 1.85 16.52
N PHE A 363 2.05 1.33 16.31
CA PHE A 363 0.99 2.07 15.64
C PHE A 363 0.64 3.37 16.37
N TYR A 364 0.41 3.32 17.69
CA TYR A 364 0.07 4.50 18.47
C TYR A 364 1.25 5.48 18.65
N SER A 365 2.48 4.95 18.79
CA SER A 365 3.69 5.77 18.77
C SER A 365 3.77 6.57 17.47
N ASN A 366 3.70 5.89 16.31
CA ASN A 366 3.77 6.56 15.02
C ASN A 366 2.68 7.64 14.83
N ILE A 367 1.45 7.41 15.29
CA ILE A 367 0.38 8.42 15.22
C ILE A 367 0.71 9.66 16.07
N LEU A 368 1.17 9.47 17.30
CA LEU A 368 1.54 10.58 18.19
C LEU A 368 2.72 11.36 17.62
N ASN A 369 3.72 10.65 17.12
CA ASN A 369 4.89 11.26 16.51
C ASN A 369 4.53 12.06 15.26
N GLU A 370 3.75 11.48 14.35
CA GLU A 370 3.28 12.15 13.14
C GLU A 370 2.49 13.42 13.44
N ALA A 371 1.64 13.41 14.47
CA ALA A 371 0.91 14.59 14.90
C ALA A 371 1.84 15.65 15.52
N ALA A 372 2.81 15.23 16.34
CA ALA A 372 3.78 16.14 16.93
C ALA A 372 4.68 16.80 15.86
N TRP A 373 5.15 16.00 14.90
CA TRP A 373 5.90 16.47 13.73
C TRP A 373 5.08 17.43 12.86
N THR A 374 3.81 17.12 12.63
CA THR A 374 2.88 18.02 11.91
C THR A 374 2.81 19.40 12.57
N ILE A 375 2.66 19.44 13.90
CA ILE A 375 2.65 20.72 14.63
C ILE A 375 4.01 21.42 14.51
N TYR A 376 5.10 20.67 14.64
CA TYR A 376 6.45 21.20 14.51
C TYR A 376 6.67 21.88 13.14
N VAL A 377 6.28 21.23 12.05
CA VAL A 377 6.49 21.72 10.69
C VAL A 377 5.59 22.90 10.37
N TYR A 378 4.31 22.86 10.75
CA TYR A 378 3.32 23.77 10.19
C TYR A 378 2.92 24.93 11.12
N THR A 379 3.36 24.97 12.37
CA THR A 379 3.02 26.07 13.27
C THR A 379 4.06 26.38 14.34
N LYS A 380 4.19 27.67 14.66
CA LYS A 380 5.01 28.20 15.76
C LYS A 380 4.18 28.62 16.96
N ASP A 381 2.89 28.29 16.97
CA ASP A 381 1.99 28.58 18.09
C ASP A 381 2.47 27.87 19.37
N ASN A 382 2.67 28.64 20.44
CA ASN A 382 3.25 28.12 21.68
C ASN A 382 2.36 27.08 22.35
N PHE A 383 1.03 27.25 22.31
CA PHE A 383 0.10 26.31 22.92
C PHE A 383 0.16 24.95 22.20
N LYS A 384 0.07 24.95 20.87
CA LYS A 384 0.17 23.75 20.04
C LYS A 384 1.53 23.07 20.18
N ASN A 385 2.64 23.82 20.18
CA ASN A 385 3.98 23.26 20.36
C ASN A 385 4.14 22.57 21.73
N ASN A 386 3.55 23.12 22.79
CA ASN A 386 3.53 22.47 24.11
C ASN A 386 2.70 21.18 24.13
N LEU A 387 1.59 21.12 23.39
CA LEU A 387 0.83 19.88 23.21
C LEU A 387 1.63 18.84 22.42
N ALA A 388 2.24 19.25 21.31
CA ALA A 388 3.10 18.38 20.49
C ALA A 388 4.25 17.78 21.29
N LEU A 389 4.89 18.57 22.17
CA LEU A 389 5.93 18.08 23.07
C LEU A 389 5.42 16.97 23.99
N LYS A 390 4.21 17.11 24.55
CA LYS A 390 3.57 16.08 25.39
C LYS A 390 3.25 14.82 24.57
N TRP A 391 2.73 14.98 23.36
CA TRP A 391 2.42 13.84 22.48
C TRP A 391 3.66 13.08 22.07
N SER A 392 4.72 13.79 21.67
CA SER A 392 6.00 13.20 21.29
C SER A 392 6.64 12.46 22.47
N LYS A 393 6.58 13.01 23.69
CA LYS A 393 7.00 12.28 24.89
C LYS A 393 6.21 10.97 25.09
N LYS A 394 4.87 11.02 24.99
CA LYS A 394 4.01 9.84 25.12
C LYS A 394 4.26 8.81 23.99
N SER A 395 4.66 9.26 22.82
CA SER A 395 5.09 8.37 21.72
C SER A 395 6.26 7.49 22.14
N ILE A 396 7.27 8.07 22.80
CA ILE A 396 8.45 7.34 23.32
C ILE A 396 8.02 6.27 24.33
N GLU A 397 7.02 6.57 25.17
CA GLU A 397 6.48 5.62 26.15
C GLU A 397 5.83 4.39 25.49
N PHE A 398 5.18 4.56 24.33
CA PHE A 398 4.63 3.43 23.56
C PHE A 398 5.72 2.62 22.86
N GLU A 399 6.55 3.29 22.06
CA GLU A 399 7.68 2.63 21.41
C GLU A 399 8.76 3.65 21.11
N LYS A 400 9.95 3.39 21.64
CA LYS A 400 11.16 4.16 21.38
C LYS A 400 11.78 3.74 20.04
N ASN A 401 11.95 4.71 19.15
CA ASN A 401 12.72 4.56 17.91
C ASN A 401 13.39 5.89 17.54
N TYR A 402 14.32 5.87 16.58
CA TYR A 402 15.11 7.05 16.22
C TYR A 402 14.25 8.24 15.75
N ALA A 403 13.20 8.00 14.95
CA ALA A 403 12.36 9.06 14.41
C ALA A 403 11.54 9.78 15.50
N VAL A 404 11.06 9.02 16.48
CA VAL A 404 10.31 9.56 17.63
C VAL A 404 11.22 10.41 18.52
N LEU A 405 12.46 9.98 18.73
CA LEU A 405 13.43 10.73 19.54
C LEU A 405 13.86 12.04 18.86
N ASP A 406 14.13 12.03 17.54
CA ASP A 406 14.45 13.24 16.77
C ASP A 406 13.31 14.27 16.85
N THR A 407 12.06 13.83 16.65
CA THR A 407 10.90 14.74 16.77
C THR A 407 10.81 15.34 18.17
N TYR A 408 11.05 14.55 19.22
CA TYR A 408 11.05 15.04 20.59
C TYR A 408 12.18 16.03 20.86
N ALA A 409 13.39 15.73 20.39
CA ALA A 409 14.56 16.60 20.53
C ALA A 409 14.33 17.97 19.89
N ARG A 410 13.79 18.01 18.67
CA ARG A 410 13.48 19.27 17.97
C ARG A 410 12.42 20.09 18.69
N LEU A 411 11.38 19.44 19.23
CA LEU A 411 10.37 20.12 20.05
C LEU A 411 10.95 20.63 21.37
N LEU A 412 11.84 19.89 22.03
CA LEU A 412 12.56 20.37 23.23
C LEU A 412 13.38 21.61 22.91
N TYR A 413 14.13 21.58 21.80
CA TYR A 413 14.96 22.70 21.38
C TYR A 413 14.13 23.95 21.13
N ARG A 414 12.99 23.80 20.41
CA ARG A 414 12.05 24.91 20.16
C ARG A 414 11.45 25.49 21.45
N ASN A 415 11.34 24.69 22.50
CA ASN A 415 10.89 25.12 23.82
C ASN A 415 12.05 25.55 24.75
N ASN A 416 13.21 25.89 24.18
CA ASN A 416 14.43 26.35 24.89
C ASN A 416 15.02 25.34 25.90
N LYS A 417 14.72 24.05 25.76
CA LYS A 417 15.30 22.96 26.56
C LYS A 417 16.49 22.34 25.85
N ILE A 418 17.54 23.14 25.67
CA ILE A 418 18.63 22.86 24.74
C ILE A 418 19.42 21.60 25.13
N ASP A 419 19.81 21.48 26.41
CA ASP A 419 20.64 20.35 26.86
C ASP A 419 19.88 19.01 26.78
N GLU A 420 18.58 19.02 27.11
CA GLU A 420 17.71 17.86 26.93
C GLU A 420 17.59 17.51 25.43
N ALA A 421 17.38 18.50 24.57
CA ALA A 421 17.26 18.29 23.13
C ALA A 421 18.49 17.58 22.54
N ILE A 422 19.70 18.08 22.87
CA ILE A 422 20.97 17.50 22.44
C ILE A 422 21.09 16.04 22.90
N THR A 423 20.68 15.75 24.14
CA THR A 423 20.72 14.40 24.71
C THR A 423 19.85 13.43 23.91
N TYR A 424 18.61 13.82 23.58
CA TYR A 424 17.70 12.97 22.82
C TYR A 424 18.11 12.83 21.35
N GLU A 425 18.66 13.86 20.73
CA GLU A 425 19.15 13.82 19.34
C GLU A 425 20.36 12.88 19.19
N LEU A 426 21.29 12.92 20.15
CA LEU A 426 22.41 11.97 20.22
C LEU A 426 21.91 10.52 20.31
N GLU A 427 20.86 10.28 21.08
CA GLU A 427 20.27 8.96 21.20
C GLU A 427 19.55 8.53 19.91
N ALA A 428 18.87 9.46 19.22
CA ALA A 428 18.26 9.21 17.92
C ALA A 428 19.31 8.75 16.89
N ILE A 429 20.45 9.45 16.80
CA ILE A 429 21.57 9.11 15.91
C ILE A 429 22.12 7.72 16.25
N LYS A 430 22.29 7.42 17.53
CA LYS A 430 22.78 6.11 17.99
C LYS A 430 21.86 4.98 17.50
N LEU A 431 20.55 5.09 17.76
CA LEU A 431 19.58 4.08 17.32
C LEU A 431 19.51 3.97 15.79
N ALA A 432 19.58 5.09 15.07
CA ALA A 432 19.59 5.09 13.62
C ALA A 432 20.81 4.33 13.05
N LYS A 433 22.01 4.51 13.64
CA LYS A 433 23.22 3.77 13.26
C LYS A 433 23.10 2.27 13.53
N GLU A 434 22.55 1.88 14.69
CA GLU A 434 22.29 0.48 15.03
C GLU A 434 21.34 -0.19 14.01
N MET A 435 20.36 0.57 13.51
CA MET A 435 19.41 0.12 12.48
C MET A 435 19.94 0.28 11.04
N LYS A 436 21.19 0.72 10.84
CA LYS A 436 21.77 1.04 9.52
C LYS A 436 20.92 2.03 8.70
N ALA A 437 20.19 2.91 9.37
CA ALA A 437 19.43 3.98 8.75
C ALA A 437 20.36 5.17 8.41
N LYS A 438 19.94 6.02 7.47
CA LYS A 438 20.69 7.24 7.11
C LYS A 438 20.63 8.23 8.27
N THR A 439 21.79 8.74 8.71
CA THR A 439 21.90 9.65 9.87
C THR A 439 22.28 11.09 9.53
N THR A 440 22.53 11.40 8.26
CA THR A 440 23.07 12.70 7.82
C THR A 440 22.24 13.89 8.30
N GLU A 441 20.90 13.77 8.28
CA GLU A 441 20.01 14.85 8.72
C GLU A 441 20.09 15.06 10.24
N PHE A 442 20.03 13.98 11.02
CA PHE A 442 20.11 14.02 12.48
C PHE A 442 21.45 14.62 12.95
N GLU A 443 22.55 14.24 12.30
CA GLU A 443 23.87 14.78 12.60
C GLU A 443 23.98 16.28 12.30
N GLN A 444 23.36 16.76 11.22
CA GLN A 444 23.29 18.19 10.89
C GLN A 444 22.46 18.97 11.92
N VAL A 445 21.32 18.41 12.34
CA VAL A 445 20.44 19.01 13.35
C VAL A 445 21.17 19.10 14.68
N LEU A 446 21.83 18.02 15.12
CA LEU A 446 22.64 18.02 16.33
C LEU A 446 23.75 19.08 16.28
N GLN A 447 24.45 19.21 15.15
CA GLN A 447 25.48 20.25 14.98
C GLN A 447 24.89 21.66 15.16
N ASN A 448 23.73 21.92 14.56
CA ASN A 448 23.06 23.20 14.70
C ASN A 448 22.57 23.45 16.14
N MET A 449 22.09 22.42 16.84
CA MET A 449 21.72 22.51 18.26
C MET A 449 22.92 22.86 19.14
N ASN A 450 24.07 22.20 18.93
CA ASN A 450 25.32 22.48 19.66
C ASN A 450 25.81 23.92 19.45
N ASN A 451 25.63 24.45 18.24
CA ASN A 451 25.95 25.84 17.91
C ASN A 451 24.91 26.85 18.43
N LYS A 452 23.87 26.38 19.12
CA LYS A 452 22.72 27.19 19.59
C LYS A 452 22.11 28.01 18.44
N ALA A 453 22.06 27.42 17.25
CA ALA A 453 21.54 28.08 16.06
C ALA A 453 20.06 28.44 16.23
N LYS A 454 19.64 29.62 15.76
CA LYS A 454 18.23 30.03 15.78
C LYS A 454 17.35 29.14 14.88
N LYS A 455 17.94 28.58 13.83
CA LYS A 455 17.31 27.66 12.88
C LYS A 455 18.17 26.40 12.82
N ILE A 456 17.60 25.26 13.22
CA ILE A 456 18.32 23.97 13.34
C ILE A 456 18.07 23.02 12.16
N ASP A 457 17.03 23.28 11.38
CA ASP A 457 16.62 22.51 10.21
C ASP A 457 15.94 23.44 9.19
N GLU A 458 15.35 22.88 8.13
CA GLU A 458 14.72 23.69 7.08
C GLU A 458 13.35 24.29 7.47
N TYR A 459 12.71 23.80 8.55
CA TYR A 459 11.31 24.04 8.90
C TYR A 459 11.07 25.27 9.81
#